data_AF-A0A3D5Z7E8-F1
#
_entry.id   AF-A0A3D5Z7E8-F1
#
_cell.length_a   1.000
_cell.length_b   1.000
_cell.length_c   1.000
_cell.angle_alpha   90.00
_cell.angle_beta   90.00
_cell.angle_gamma   90.00
#
_symmetry.space_group_name_H-M   'P 1'
#
loop_
_entity.id
_entity.type
_entity.pdbx_description
1 polymer ?
#
loop_
_entity_poly.entity_id
_entity_poly.type
_entity_poly.pdbx_seq_one_letter_code
_entity_poly.pdbx_strand_id
1 'polypeptide(L)'
;MKLKKILMGLLLAVIVFLPAFANVKAEGNKVTVHVFKGKTCHYCQGFLTWANSLSDSEKEKFELHEYEVWYNETNSASMSKVATILGDDPTASNFGVPYIIIGKKTWNGFSEEATAPEILSAIDEAYNSNEELYDVIKENNIEVVEEVKAESAEKTNTATIVLMVVLVVIGGAGLLYLVSKSSK
;
A
#
# COMPACT_ATOMS: atom_id res chain seq x y z
N MET A 1 -49.67 -11.72 -2.12
CA MET A 1 -49.17 -11.18 -0.83
C MET A 1 -47.90 -11.88 -0.32
N LYS A 2 -47.74 -13.20 -0.50
CA LYS A 2 -46.56 -13.98 -0.04
C LYS A 2 -45.25 -13.60 -0.78
N LEU A 3 -45.31 -13.40 -2.09
CA LEU A 3 -44.15 -13.01 -2.90
C LEU A 3 -43.59 -11.61 -2.54
N LYS A 4 -44.47 -10.63 -2.25
CA LYS A 4 -44.08 -9.30 -1.76
C LYS A 4 -43.35 -9.35 -0.42
N LYS A 5 -43.73 -10.28 0.47
CA LYS A 5 -43.09 -10.45 1.80
C LYS A 5 -41.71 -11.12 1.68
N ILE A 6 -41.54 -12.04 0.73
CA ILE A 6 -40.25 -12.66 0.41
C ILE A 6 -39.31 -11.62 -0.22
N LEU A 7 -39.80 -10.83 -1.19
CA LEU A 7 -39.04 -9.73 -1.79
C LEU A 7 -38.62 -8.67 -0.76
N MET A 8 -39.52 -8.31 0.17
CA MET A 8 -39.21 -7.34 1.22
C MET A 8 -38.15 -7.86 2.20
N GLY A 9 -38.21 -9.14 2.58
CA GLY A 9 -37.21 -9.76 3.46
C GLY A 9 -35.84 -9.88 2.81
N LEU A 10 -35.78 -10.20 1.52
CA LEU A 10 -34.54 -10.26 0.76
C LEU A 10 -33.94 -8.86 0.57
N LEU A 11 -34.77 -7.84 0.35
CA LEU A 11 -34.35 -6.44 0.29
C LEU A 11 -33.76 -5.96 1.63
N LEU A 12 -34.38 -6.30 2.76
CA LEU A 12 -33.90 -5.98 4.10
C LEU A 12 -32.57 -6.69 4.43
N ALA A 13 -32.40 -7.95 4.04
CA ALA A 13 -31.14 -8.67 4.23
C ALA A 13 -29.99 -8.03 3.43
N VAL A 14 -30.26 -7.58 2.19
CA VAL A 14 -29.27 -6.84 1.37
C VAL A 14 -28.91 -5.49 2.00
N ILE A 15 -29.89 -4.75 2.55
CA ILE A 15 -29.67 -3.46 3.23
C ILE A 15 -28.83 -3.62 4.51
N VAL A 16 -29.01 -4.71 5.25
CA VAL A 16 -28.20 -4.99 6.47
C VAL A 16 -26.78 -5.46 6.12
N PHE A 17 -26.59 -6.09 4.96
CA PHE A 17 -25.26 -6.52 4.48
C PHE A 17 -24.48 -5.44 3.72
N LEU A 18 -25.15 -4.45 3.15
CA LEU A 18 -24.53 -3.31 2.45
C LEU A 18 -23.41 -2.59 3.25
N PRO A 19 -23.59 -2.25 4.55
CA PRO A 19 -22.54 -1.55 5.30
C PRO A 19 -21.29 -2.41 5.58
N ALA A 20 -21.36 -3.74 5.47
CA ALA A 20 -20.19 -4.61 5.61
C ALA A 20 -19.22 -4.50 4.41
N PHE A 21 -19.71 -4.04 3.25
CA PHE A 21 -18.92 -3.80 2.04
C PHE A 21 -18.59 -2.31 1.82
N ALA A 22 -19.24 -1.40 2.55
CA ALA A 22 -19.03 0.05 2.40
C ALA A 22 -17.71 0.56 3.01
N ASN A 23 -16.98 -0.28 3.75
CA ASN A 23 -15.65 0.02 4.26
C ASN A 23 -14.52 -0.50 3.35
N VAL A 24 -14.82 -0.89 2.10
CA VAL A 24 -13.79 -0.94 1.07
C VAL A 24 -13.44 0.51 0.77
N LYS A 25 -12.46 1.04 1.52
CA LYS A 25 -11.74 2.26 1.14
C LYS A 25 -11.32 2.01 -0.30
N ALA A 26 -11.84 2.82 -1.24
CA ALA A 26 -11.34 2.80 -2.60
C ALA A 26 -9.82 2.83 -2.50
N GLU A 27 -9.12 1.98 -3.27
CA GLU A 27 -7.67 2.05 -3.38
C GLU A 27 -7.32 3.48 -3.81
N GLY A 28 -7.12 4.36 -2.83
CA GLY A 28 -6.57 5.67 -3.08
C GLY A 28 -5.18 5.41 -3.62
N ASN A 29 -4.83 6.10 -4.71
CA ASN A 29 -3.52 5.97 -5.33
C ASN A 29 -2.45 6.13 -4.23
N LYS A 30 -1.80 5.02 -3.87
CA LYS A 30 -0.74 5.04 -2.88
C LYS A 30 0.37 5.93 -3.41
N VAL A 31 1.02 6.66 -2.52
CA VAL A 31 2.22 7.41 -2.86
C VAL A 31 3.33 6.40 -3.18
N THR A 32 3.85 6.42 -4.40
CA THR A 32 4.99 5.60 -4.77
C THR A 32 6.26 6.19 -4.16
N VAL A 33 6.94 5.40 -3.32
CA VAL A 33 8.24 5.73 -2.71
C VAL A 33 9.29 4.81 -3.32
N HIS A 34 10.29 5.40 -3.97
CA HIS A 34 11.42 4.67 -4.52
C HIS A 34 12.61 4.78 -3.57
N VAL A 35 13.29 3.68 -3.27
CA VAL A 35 14.53 3.69 -2.48
C VAL A 35 15.63 2.87 -3.14
N PHE A 36 16.72 3.54 -3.51
CA PHE A 36 17.99 2.88 -3.84
C PHE A 36 18.76 2.63 -2.55
N LYS A 37 19.19 1.39 -2.31
CA LYS A 37 19.77 0.92 -1.05
C LYS A 37 21.01 0.05 -1.27
N GLY A 38 21.90 0.04 -0.29
CA GLY A 38 22.94 -0.97 -0.18
C GLY A 38 22.48 -2.14 0.69
N LYS A 39 22.76 -3.38 0.30
CA LYS A 39 22.33 -4.58 1.05
C LYS A 39 22.78 -4.60 2.52
N THR A 40 23.99 -4.11 2.80
CA THR A 40 24.59 -4.07 4.16
C THR A 40 24.70 -2.66 4.74
N CYS A 41 23.95 -1.72 4.18
CA CYS A 41 23.93 -0.31 4.59
C CYS A 41 23.11 -0.10 5.87
N HIS A 42 23.75 0.35 6.95
CA HIS A 42 23.09 0.60 8.24
C HIS A 42 21.97 1.66 8.15
N TYR A 43 22.21 2.78 7.47
CA TYR A 43 21.18 3.82 7.28
C TYR A 43 19.99 3.33 6.46
N CYS A 44 20.23 2.45 5.48
CA CYS A 44 19.19 1.85 4.66
C CYS A 44 18.32 0.90 5.49
N GLN A 45 18.95 0.09 6.34
CA GLN A 45 18.22 -0.73 7.33
C GLN A 45 17.40 0.15 8.28
N GLY A 46 17.97 1.27 8.75
CA GLY A 46 17.25 2.25 9.57
C GLY A 46 15.98 2.77 8.90
N PHE A 47 16.07 3.18 7.63
CA PHE A 47 14.91 3.62 6.85
C PHE A 47 13.85 2.52 6.73
N LEU A 48 14.25 1.30 6.39
CA LEU A 48 13.30 0.18 6.23
C LEU A 48 12.67 -0.23 7.56
N THR A 49 13.42 -0.21 8.66
CA THR A 49 12.89 -0.46 10.01
C THR A 49 11.88 0.61 10.41
N TRP A 50 12.18 1.89 10.16
CA TRP A 50 11.27 2.99 10.40
C TRP A 50 10.00 2.88 9.55
N ALA A 51 10.13 2.65 8.23
CA ALA A 51 8.98 2.52 7.35
C ALA A 51 8.06 1.35 7.76
N ASN A 52 8.63 0.26 8.28
CA ASN A 52 7.88 -0.89 8.81
C ASN A 52 7.28 -0.64 10.20
N SER A 53 7.82 0.30 10.99
CA SER A 53 7.32 0.64 12.33
C SER A 53 6.15 1.62 12.32
N LEU A 54 5.90 2.29 11.18
CA LEU A 54 4.74 3.15 10.97
C LEU A 54 3.42 2.41 11.23
N SER A 55 2.41 3.15 11.68
CA SER A 55 1.07 2.61 11.92
C SER A 55 0.44 2.08 10.63
N ASP A 56 -0.54 1.19 10.74
CA ASP A 56 -1.21 0.62 9.57
C ASP A 56 -1.85 1.71 8.69
N SER A 57 -2.44 2.75 9.30
CA SER A 57 -3.00 3.89 8.56
C SER A 57 -1.95 4.75 7.86
N GLU A 58 -0.70 4.75 8.33
CA GLU A 58 0.42 5.43 7.64
C GLU A 58 0.97 4.57 6.51
N LYS A 59 1.18 3.27 6.75
CA LYS A 59 1.64 2.31 5.73
C LYS A 59 0.66 2.16 4.58
N GLU A 60 -0.65 2.34 4.81
CA GLU A 60 -1.66 2.36 3.74
C GLU A 60 -1.48 3.52 2.75
N LYS A 61 -0.79 4.60 3.13
CA LYS A 61 -0.67 5.80 2.29
C LYS A 61 0.33 5.64 1.15
N PHE A 62 1.25 4.70 1.26
CA PHE A 62 2.37 4.59 0.32
C PHE A 62 2.70 3.14 -0.01
N GLU A 63 3.39 2.96 -1.13
CA GLU A 63 4.05 1.72 -1.51
C GLU A 63 5.55 1.98 -1.66
N LEU A 64 6.35 0.98 -1.33
CA LEU A 64 7.81 1.13 -1.28
C LEU A 64 8.48 0.19 -2.27
N HIS A 65 9.17 0.74 -3.26
CA HIS A 65 9.98 0.00 -4.22
C HIS A 65 11.45 0.09 -3.83
N GLU A 66 12.10 -1.07 -3.69
CA GLU A 66 13.47 -1.20 -3.20
C GLU A 66 14.41 -1.66 -4.32
N TYR A 67 15.51 -0.94 -4.50
CA TYR A 67 16.52 -1.20 -5.52
C TYR A 67 17.90 -1.34 -4.88
N GLU A 68 18.44 -2.56 -4.84
CA GLU A 68 19.81 -2.78 -4.37
C GLU A 68 20.82 -2.21 -5.37
N VAL A 69 21.82 -1.43 -4.96
CA VAL A 69 22.81 -0.80 -5.88
C VAL A 69 24.28 -1.21 -5.70
N TRP A 70 24.65 -1.93 -4.63
CA TRP A 70 26.04 -2.33 -4.40
C TRP A 70 26.42 -3.63 -5.11
N TYR A 71 25.45 -4.49 -5.38
CA TYR A 71 25.61 -5.80 -6.01
C TYR A 71 24.75 -5.96 -7.27
N ASN A 72 24.09 -4.90 -7.71
CA ASN A 72 23.32 -4.85 -8.95
C ASN A 72 23.74 -3.62 -9.77
N GLU A 73 24.51 -3.86 -10.83
CA GLU A 73 25.07 -2.81 -11.68
C GLU A 73 23.99 -2.03 -12.43
N THR A 74 22.89 -2.68 -12.84
CA THR A 74 21.74 -2.03 -13.49
C THR A 74 21.14 -0.97 -12.57
N ASN A 75 20.82 -1.35 -11.33
CA ASN A 75 20.27 -0.42 -10.34
C ASN A 75 21.27 0.68 -9.96
N SER A 76 22.57 0.37 -9.88
CA SER A 76 23.62 1.35 -9.60
C SER A 76 23.69 2.43 -10.69
N ALA A 77 23.66 2.02 -11.95
CA ALA A 77 23.59 2.94 -13.09
C ALA A 77 22.28 3.75 -13.08
N SER A 78 21.16 3.10 -12.79
CA SER A 78 19.84 3.73 -12.71
C SER A 78 19.76 4.77 -11.58
N MET A 79 20.33 4.51 -10.41
CA MET A 79 20.43 5.48 -9.31
C MET A 79 21.13 6.77 -9.76
N SER A 80 22.26 6.64 -10.45
CA SER A 80 23.04 7.79 -10.95
C SER A 80 22.26 8.59 -12.01
N LYS A 81 21.56 7.88 -12.91
CA LYS A 81 20.72 8.49 -13.94
C LYS A 81 19.53 9.22 -13.33
N VAL A 82 18.85 8.60 -12.37
CA VAL A 82 17.70 9.18 -11.67
C VAL A 82 18.11 10.43 -10.90
N ALA A 83 19.22 10.39 -10.16
CA ALA A 83 19.77 11.56 -9.48
C ALA A 83 20.00 12.73 -10.44
N THR A 84 20.64 12.46 -11.59
CA THR A 84 20.86 13.48 -12.63
C THR A 84 19.55 14.07 -13.16
N ILE A 85 18.52 13.24 -13.41
CA ILE A 85 17.20 13.70 -13.89
C ILE A 85 16.51 14.60 -12.86
N LEU A 86 16.64 14.27 -11.58
CA LEU A 86 16.03 15.02 -10.48
C LEU A 86 16.85 16.25 -10.06
N GLY A 87 18.04 16.44 -10.65
CA GLY A 87 18.90 17.60 -10.40
C GLY A 87 19.88 17.42 -9.25
N ASP A 88 20.02 16.21 -8.72
CA ASP A 88 21.05 15.84 -7.76
C ASP A 88 22.38 15.54 -8.49
N ASP A 89 23.52 15.75 -7.81
CA ASP A 89 24.86 15.43 -8.33
C ASP A 89 25.31 14.04 -7.85
N PRO A 90 25.28 13.00 -8.72
CA PRO A 90 25.70 11.65 -8.33
C PRO A 90 27.20 11.52 -8.09
N THR A 91 28.00 12.55 -8.41
CA THR A 91 29.45 12.58 -8.19
C THR A 91 29.84 13.27 -6.88
N ALA A 92 28.87 13.92 -6.21
CA ALA A 92 29.11 14.60 -4.95
C ALA A 92 29.51 13.61 -3.86
N SER A 93 30.46 14.00 -3.00
CA SER A 93 30.99 13.11 -1.95
C SER A 93 29.97 12.70 -0.89
N ASN A 94 28.86 13.42 -0.80
CA ASN A 94 27.74 13.14 0.10
C ASN A 94 26.58 12.40 -0.59
N PHE A 95 26.70 12.08 -1.88
CA PHE A 95 25.72 11.26 -2.59
C PHE A 95 25.91 9.79 -2.22
N GLY A 96 24.82 9.10 -1.92
CA GLY A 96 24.89 7.73 -1.43
C GLY A 96 23.53 7.17 -1.03
N VAL A 97 23.57 6.04 -0.31
CA VAL A 97 22.37 5.29 0.06
C VAL A 97 22.02 5.44 1.56
N PRO A 98 20.73 5.35 1.94
CA PRO A 98 19.57 5.21 1.06
C PRO A 98 19.32 6.50 0.26
N TYR A 99 19.02 6.37 -1.02
CA TYR A 99 18.55 7.48 -1.84
C TYR A 99 17.05 7.31 -2.05
N ILE A 100 16.28 8.17 -1.40
CA ILE A 100 14.81 8.05 -1.24
C ILE A 100 14.17 9.11 -2.12
N ILE A 101 13.16 8.74 -2.90
CA ILE A 101 12.49 9.60 -3.87
C ILE A 101 10.99 9.53 -3.67
N ILE A 102 10.35 10.71 -3.59
CA ILE A 102 8.90 10.88 -3.58
C ILE A 102 8.54 12.01 -4.54
N GLY A 103 7.93 11.66 -5.68
CA GLY A 103 7.72 12.62 -6.75
C GLY A 103 9.05 13.20 -7.24
N LYS A 104 9.24 14.51 -7.01
CA LYS A 104 10.50 15.23 -7.31
C LYS A 104 11.35 15.52 -6.07
N LYS A 105 10.89 15.18 -4.87
CA LYS A 105 11.65 15.36 -3.62
C LYS A 105 12.60 14.19 -3.43
N THR A 106 13.81 14.47 -2.95
CA THR A 106 14.87 13.47 -2.76
C THR A 106 15.53 13.61 -1.39
N TRP A 107 15.97 12.50 -0.81
CA TRP A 107 16.76 12.46 0.41
C TRP A 107 17.95 11.52 0.24
N ASN A 108 19.15 12.02 0.56
CA ASN A 108 20.40 11.27 0.55
C ASN A 108 20.78 10.91 1.99
N GLY A 109 20.56 9.67 2.38
CA GLY A 109 20.72 9.21 3.77
C GLY A 109 19.40 9.17 4.53
N PHE A 110 19.46 8.60 5.74
CA PHE A 110 18.30 8.52 6.62
C PHE A 110 18.71 8.64 8.10
N SER A 111 17.93 9.41 8.85
CA SER A 111 17.93 9.52 10.31
C SER A 111 16.50 9.61 10.81
N GLU A 112 16.18 8.85 11.85
CA GLU A 112 14.84 8.85 12.46
C GLU A 112 14.50 10.20 13.10
N GLU A 113 15.49 10.93 13.62
CA GLU A 113 15.24 12.23 14.26
C GLU A 113 15.16 13.39 13.25
N ALA A 114 15.93 13.32 12.16
CA ALA A 114 16.09 14.43 11.24
C ALA A 114 15.27 14.29 9.95
N THR A 115 15.37 13.15 9.26
CA THR A 115 14.80 13.00 7.91
C THR A 115 13.44 12.30 7.93
N ALA A 116 13.18 11.42 8.89
CA ALA A 116 11.90 10.71 8.96
C ALA A 116 10.67 11.64 9.04
N PRO A 117 10.68 12.74 9.83
CA PRO A 117 9.55 13.68 9.84
C PRO A 117 9.30 14.33 8.48
N GLU A 118 10.36 14.65 7.73
CA GLU A 118 10.27 15.25 6.41
C GLU A 118 9.68 14.27 5.38
N ILE A 119 10.15 13.03 5.39
CA ILE A 119 9.66 11.97 4.50
C ILE A 119 8.19 11.69 4.79
N LEU A 120 7.79 11.55 6.06
CA LEU A 120 6.39 11.32 6.43
C LEU A 120 5.49 12.49 6.02
N SER A 121 5.94 13.74 6.23
CA SER A 121 5.20 14.93 5.77
C SER A 121 5.04 14.92 4.25
N ALA A 122 6.07 14.54 3.51
CA ALA A 122 5.98 14.47 2.04
C ALA A 122 5.00 13.38 1.57
N ILE A 123 4.96 12.22 2.24
CA ILE A 123 3.95 11.17 1.98
C ILE A 123 2.56 11.71 2.27
N ASP A 124 2.36 12.37 3.41
CA ASP A 124 1.06 12.89 3.83
C ASP A 124 0.55 14.00 2.90
N GLU A 125 1.41 14.94 2.51
CA GLU A 125 1.09 15.97 1.54
C GLU A 125 0.67 15.35 0.20
N ALA A 126 1.46 14.40 -0.30
CA ALA A 126 1.21 13.73 -1.56
C ALA A 126 -0.11 12.95 -1.55
N TYR A 127 -0.32 12.13 -0.51
CA TYR A 127 -1.53 11.32 -0.36
C TYR A 127 -2.80 12.16 -0.31
N ASN A 128 -2.73 13.36 0.29
CA ASN A 128 -3.88 14.26 0.42
C ASN A 128 -4.07 15.21 -0.78
N SER A 129 -3.09 15.31 -1.69
CA SER A 129 -3.10 16.31 -2.77
C SER A 129 -4.09 16.03 -3.90
N ASN A 130 -4.63 14.81 -4.03
CA ASN A 130 -5.39 14.33 -5.20
C ASN A 130 -4.65 14.47 -6.54
N GLU A 131 -3.35 14.81 -6.53
CA GLU A 131 -2.52 14.97 -7.72
C GLU A 131 -1.69 13.71 -7.94
N GLU A 132 -1.54 13.29 -9.20
CA GLU A 132 -0.59 12.25 -9.57
C GLU A 132 0.83 12.83 -9.48
N LEU A 133 1.65 12.26 -8.60
CA LEU A 133 3.05 12.64 -8.52
C LEU A 133 3.83 12.14 -9.73
N TYR A 134 4.85 12.90 -10.12
CA TYR A 134 5.80 12.48 -11.14
C TYR A 134 6.60 11.26 -10.68
N ASP A 135 6.45 10.12 -11.36
CA ASP A 135 7.28 8.95 -11.12
C ASP A 135 8.49 8.96 -12.06
N VAL A 136 9.67 9.25 -11.52
CA VAL A 136 10.92 9.33 -12.30
C VAL A 136 11.29 8.02 -13.00
N ILE A 137 10.96 6.87 -12.42
CA ILE A 137 11.29 5.55 -12.97
C ILE A 137 10.39 5.26 -14.16
N LYS A 138 9.07 5.36 -13.96
CA LYS A 138 8.06 5.09 -14.98
C LYS A 138 8.15 6.10 -16.13
N GLU A 139 8.26 7.39 -15.83
CA GLU A 139 8.12 8.44 -16.84
C GLU A 139 9.36 8.56 -17.74
N ASN A 140 10.51 8.05 -17.28
CA ASN A 140 11.75 8.02 -18.04
C ASN A 140 12.13 6.62 -18.51
N ASN A 141 11.26 5.62 -18.33
CA ASN A 141 11.50 4.21 -18.64
C ASN A 141 12.86 3.74 -18.09
N ILE A 142 13.12 4.03 -16.81
CA ILE A 142 14.36 3.62 -16.15
C ILE A 142 14.29 2.12 -15.88
N GLU A 143 15.28 1.38 -16.36
CA GLU A 143 15.40 -0.04 -16.07
C GLU A 143 15.80 -0.22 -14.60
N VAL A 144 14.98 -0.94 -13.84
CA VAL A 144 15.23 -1.27 -12.44
C VAL A 144 14.89 -2.73 -12.17
N VAL A 145 15.65 -3.33 -11.27
CA VAL A 145 15.43 -4.68 -10.75
C VAL A 145 15.00 -4.54 -9.31
N GLU A 146 13.69 -4.65 -9.08
CA GLU A 146 13.11 -4.62 -7.73
C GLU A 146 13.56 -5.82 -6.90
N GLU A 147 13.91 -5.58 -5.63
CA GLU A 147 14.04 -6.67 -4.68
C GLU A 147 12.65 -7.23 -4.36
N VAL A 148 12.45 -8.52 -4.63
CA VAL A 148 11.22 -9.22 -4.27
C VAL A 148 11.11 -9.22 -2.75
N LYS A 149 10.18 -8.44 -2.21
CA LYS A 149 9.80 -8.54 -0.80
C LYS A 149 9.11 -9.89 -0.63
N ALA A 150 9.67 -10.75 0.21
CA ALA A 150 8.89 -11.87 0.71
C ALA A 150 7.72 -11.28 1.50
N GLU A 151 6.53 -11.23 0.90
CA GLU A 151 5.32 -10.76 1.54
C GLU A 151 5.19 -11.47 2.90
N SER A 152 5.23 -10.70 3.99
CA SER A 152 4.56 -11.14 5.21
C SER A 152 3.10 -11.28 4.82
N ALA A 153 2.66 -12.52 4.60
CA ALA A 153 1.28 -12.83 4.26
C ALA A 153 0.33 -11.97 5.09
N GLU A 154 -0.41 -11.08 4.43
CA GLU A 154 -1.60 -10.49 5.02
C GLU A 154 -2.48 -11.67 5.40
N LYS A 155 -2.53 -12.00 6.69
CA LYS A 155 -3.38 -13.06 7.20
C LYS A 155 -4.80 -12.51 7.23
N THR A 156 -5.40 -12.26 6.06
CA THR A 156 -6.83 -12.32 5.92
C THR A 156 -7.20 -13.74 6.31
N ASN A 157 -7.77 -13.93 7.50
CA ASN A 157 -8.25 -15.24 7.93
C ASN A 157 -9.38 -15.63 6.98
N THR A 158 -9.07 -16.37 5.91
CA THR A 158 -10.03 -16.99 4.99
C THR A 158 -11.10 -17.75 5.77
N ALA A 159 -10.74 -18.30 6.93
CA ALA A 159 -11.65 -18.90 7.90
C ALA A 159 -12.76 -17.94 8.38
N THR A 160 -12.48 -16.66 8.62
CA THR A 160 -13.45 -15.65 9.06
C THR A 160 -14.44 -15.31 7.94
N ILE A 161 -13.95 -15.16 6.70
CA ILE A 161 -14.80 -14.89 5.53
C ILE A 161 -15.71 -16.10 5.25
N VAL A 162 -15.15 -17.31 5.27
CA VAL A 162 -15.92 -18.56 5.08
C VAL A 162 -16.95 -18.74 6.19
N LEU A 163 -16.60 -18.48 7.45
CA LEU A 163 -17.53 -18.57 8.58
C LEU A 163 -18.68 -17.55 8.45
N MET A 164 -18.38 -16.32 8.02
CA MET A 164 -19.40 -15.29 7.77
C MET A 164 -20.35 -15.71 6.64
N VAL A 165 -19.83 -16.21 5.52
CA VAL A 165 -20.65 -16.70 4.40
C VAL A 165 -21.54 -17.86 4.85
N VAL A 166 -21.01 -18.81 5.62
CA VAL A 166 -21.78 -19.94 6.15
C VAL A 166 -22.90 -19.47 7.09
N LEU A 167 -22.63 -18.50 7.97
CA LEU A 167 -23.65 -17.92 8.85
C LEU A 167 -24.76 -17.21 8.07
N VAL A 168 -24.44 -16.55 6.96
CA VAL A 168 -25.43 -15.91 6.08
C VAL A 168 -26.30 -16.93 5.37
N VAL A 169 -25.72 -18.00 4.83
CA VAL A 169 -26.48 -19.06 4.16
C VAL A 169 -27.40 -19.77 5.15
N ILE A 170 -26.89 -20.10 6.34
CA ILE A 170 -27.69 -20.76 7.39
C ILE A 170 -28.81 -19.82 7.88
N GLY A 171 -28.51 -18.54 8.13
CA GLY A 171 -29.49 -17.54 8.54
C GLY A 171 -30.58 -17.32 7.48
N GLY A 172 -30.20 -17.22 6.21
CA GLY A 172 -31.13 -17.08 5.09
C GLY A 172 -32.03 -18.31 4.91
N ALA A 173 -31.47 -19.51 4.99
CA ALA A 173 -32.23 -20.77 4.90
C ALA A 173 -33.21 -20.94 6.09
N GLY A 174 -32.78 -20.59 7.30
CA GLY A 174 -33.62 -20.60 8.50
C GLY A 174 -34.81 -19.64 8.38
N LEU A 175 -34.56 -18.43 7.87
CA LEU A 175 -35.61 -17.44 7.63
C LEU A 175 -36.64 -17.93 6.59
N LEU A 176 -36.16 -18.51 5.49
CA LEU A 176 -37.03 -19.10 4.45
C LEU A 176 -37.88 -20.26 5.01
N TYR A 177 -37.29 -21.11 5.85
CA TYR A 177 -38.00 -22.22 6.48
C TYR A 177 -39.11 -21.72 7.41
N LEU A 178 -38.82 -20.74 8.28
CA LEU A 178 -39.82 -20.15 9.20
C LEU A 178 -40.96 -19.46 8.46
N VAL A 179 -40.67 -18.73 7.38
CA VAL A 179 -41.69 -18.10 6.51
C VAL A 179 -42.53 -19.16 5.80
N SER A 180 -41.93 -20.26 5.35
CA SER A 180 -42.66 -21.36 4.70
C SER A 180 -43.59 -22.09 5.67
N LYS A 181 -43.18 -22.24 6.94
CA LYS A 181 -43.96 -22.87 8.01
C LYS A 181 -45.10 -21.97 8.51
N SER A 182 -44.86 -20.68 8.69
CA SER A 182 -45.89 -19.70 9.08
C SER A 182 -46.98 -19.50 8.01
N SER A 183 -46.76 -20.03 6.81
CA SER A 183 -47.67 -19.93 5.67
C SER A 183 -48.57 -21.17 5.49
N LYS A 184 -48.46 -22.18 6.36
CA LYS A 184 -49.41 -23.29 6.45
C LYS A 184 -50.44 -23.02 7.55
#